data_AF-X1GT31-F1
#
_entry.id   AF-X1GT31-F1
#
_cell.length_a   1.000
_cell.length_b   1.000
_cell.length_c   1.000
_cell.angle_alpha   90.00
_cell.angle_beta   90.00
_cell.angle_gamma   90.00
#
_symmetry.space_group_name_H-M   'P 1'
#
loop_
_entity.id
_entity.type
_entity.pdbx_description
1 polymer ?
#
loop_
_entity_poly.entity_id
_entity_poly.type
_entity_poly.pdbx_seq_one_letter_code
_entity_poly.pdbx_strand_id
1 'polypeptide(L)'
;LQRLVQPDRKPNPSLHEVKKIYQRIWVTPIDLTSGKVRIRNEYDFTNLNFVNVSWELADDGKVIQKGTLPKLSLPPKKEKEISIPFKKLKLQPGAEYWLKVTFALAKDSPWAKHGHVVAWDQFKVPFEAPAAPAVDVAAMPPVKLE
;
A
#
# COMPACT_ATOMS: atom_id res chain seq x y z
N LEU A 1 9.01 12.81 -29.16
CA LEU A 1 8.00 13.54 -28.36
C LEU A 1 6.77 12.66 -28.20
N GLN A 2 6.77 11.82 -27.16
CA GLN A 2 5.77 10.75 -26.99
C GLN A 2 4.53 11.31 -26.27
N ARG A 3 3.41 11.36 -26.98
CA ARG A 3 2.13 11.90 -26.48
C ARG A 3 1.52 10.93 -25.46
N LEU A 4 1.28 11.41 -24.24
CA LEU A 4 0.67 10.68 -23.12
C LEU A 4 -0.85 10.41 -23.26
N VAL A 5 -1.50 10.83 -24.35
CA VAL A 5 -2.96 10.75 -24.49
C VAL A 5 -3.33 10.37 -25.93
N GLN A 6 -4.10 9.29 -26.10
CA GLN A 6 -4.77 8.96 -27.35
C GLN A 6 -5.96 9.91 -27.55
N PRO A 7 -6.31 10.30 -28.80
CA PRO A 7 -7.43 11.21 -29.06
C PRO A 7 -8.82 10.72 -28.56
N ASP A 8 -8.96 9.43 -28.22
CA ASP A 8 -10.20 8.80 -27.74
C ASP A 8 -10.40 8.84 -26.20
N ARG A 9 -9.57 9.60 -25.44
CA ARG A 9 -9.65 9.71 -23.95
C ARG A 9 -9.63 8.37 -23.18
N LYS A 10 -9.39 7.23 -23.83
CA LYS A 10 -9.26 5.93 -23.18
C LYS A 10 -7.92 5.84 -22.45
N PRO A 11 -7.91 5.55 -21.14
CA PRO A 11 -6.67 5.40 -20.39
C PRO A 11 -5.94 4.12 -20.83
N ASN A 12 -4.69 4.26 -21.28
CA ASN A 12 -3.80 3.14 -21.60
C ASN A 12 -3.31 2.47 -20.30
N PRO A 13 -2.90 1.18 -20.28
CA PRO A 13 -2.39 0.50 -19.07
C PRO A 13 -1.22 1.23 -18.38
N SER A 14 -0.41 1.97 -19.15
CA SER A 14 0.68 2.83 -18.66
C SER A 14 0.20 3.98 -17.77
N LEU A 15 -1.10 4.30 -17.73
CA LEU A 15 -1.65 5.36 -16.88
C LEU A 15 -1.63 4.98 -15.38
N HIS A 16 -1.56 3.69 -15.04
CA HIS A 16 -1.45 3.22 -13.66
C HIS A 16 -0.07 3.51 -13.04
N GLU A 17 0.99 3.52 -13.86
CA GLU A 17 2.32 3.95 -13.42
C GLU A 17 2.39 5.48 -13.31
N VAL A 18 1.75 6.22 -14.23
CA VAL A 18 1.72 7.69 -14.18
C VAL A 18 0.91 8.22 -12.99
N LYS A 19 -0.20 7.59 -12.61
CA LYS A 19 -0.95 8.00 -11.41
C LYS A 19 -0.15 7.82 -10.12
N LYS A 20 0.74 6.82 -10.06
CA LYS A 20 1.68 6.63 -8.95
C LYS A 20 2.78 7.70 -8.94
N ILE A 21 3.22 8.17 -10.11
CA ILE A 21 4.23 9.24 -10.23
C ILE A 21 3.72 10.61 -9.73
N TYR A 22 2.41 10.87 -9.80
CA TYR A 22 1.83 12.14 -9.31
C TYR A 22 1.36 12.11 -7.84
N GLN A 23 1.66 11.05 -7.09
CA GLN A 23 1.31 11.01 -5.68
C GLN A 23 2.15 12.02 -4.89
N ARG A 24 1.47 12.97 -4.23
CA ARG A 24 2.10 13.96 -3.33
C ARG A 24 2.01 13.56 -1.86
N ILE A 25 1.65 12.31 -1.61
CA ILE A 25 1.59 11.71 -0.28
C ILE A 25 2.45 10.45 -0.36
N TRP A 26 3.47 10.40 0.48
CA TRP A 26 4.39 9.27 0.53
C TRP A 26 4.36 8.62 1.89
N VAL A 27 4.41 7.30 1.91
CA VAL A 27 4.60 6.51 3.12
C VAL A 27 6.02 5.97 3.15
N THR A 28 6.72 6.14 4.27
CA THR A 28 8.05 5.56 4.49
C THR A 28 7.96 4.59 5.66
N PRO A 29 8.39 3.32 5.49
CA PRO A 29 8.43 2.38 6.59
C PRO A 29 9.51 2.79 7.59
N ILE A 30 9.14 2.88 8.88
CA ILE A 30 10.11 3.03 9.98
C ILE A 30 10.30 1.66 10.63
N ASP A 31 9.20 1.04 11.04
CA ASP A 31 9.17 -0.32 11.57
C ASP A 31 7.83 -0.96 11.22
N LEU A 32 7.83 -1.73 10.14
CA LEU A 32 6.62 -2.39 9.65
C LEU A 32 6.15 -3.51 10.57
N THR A 33 7.02 -4.08 11.41
CA THR A 33 6.63 -5.17 12.32
C THR A 33 5.77 -4.65 13.48
N SER A 34 6.05 -3.43 13.97
CA SER A 34 5.21 -2.72 14.93
C SER A 34 4.17 -1.79 14.28
N GLY A 35 4.12 -1.77 12.95
CA GLY A 35 3.17 -0.95 12.18
C GLY A 35 3.49 0.56 12.19
N LYS A 36 4.72 0.96 12.51
CA LYS A 36 5.16 2.35 12.47
C LYS A 36 5.57 2.76 11.07
N VAL A 37 4.86 3.75 10.54
CA VAL A 37 5.16 4.37 9.24
C VAL A 37 5.18 5.88 9.37
N ARG A 38 5.96 6.53 8.51
CA ARG A 38 6.00 7.98 8.36
C ARG A 38 5.19 8.37 7.14
N ILE A 39 4.22 9.27 7.30
CA ILE A 39 3.53 9.89 6.16
C ILE A 39 4.16 11.25 5.91
N ARG A 40 4.53 11.52 4.65
CA ARG A 40 5.06 12.80 4.20
C ARG A 40 4.07 13.47 3.25
N ASN A 41 3.76 14.73 3.54
CA ASN A 41 2.98 15.59 2.68
C ASN A 41 3.91 16.41 1.77
N GLU A 42 3.87 16.14 0.46
CA GLU A 42 4.66 16.89 -0.53
C GLU A 42 3.88 18.01 -1.22
N TYR A 43 2.60 18.20 -0.91
CA TYR A 43 1.88 19.39 -1.36
C TYR A 43 2.57 20.65 -0.84
N ASP A 44 2.58 21.69 -1.68
CA ASP A 44 3.20 22.98 -1.38
C ASP A 44 2.31 23.85 -0.49
N PHE A 45 0.99 23.73 -0.65
CA PHE A 45 0.00 24.58 0.05
C PHE A 45 -1.18 23.81 0.66
N THR A 46 -1.31 22.52 0.38
CA THR A 46 -2.49 21.72 0.78
C THR A 46 -2.19 20.85 2.00
N ASN A 47 -2.99 20.96 3.07
CA ASN A 47 -2.96 20.03 4.20
C ASN A 47 -3.63 18.71 3.82
N LEU A 48 -3.22 17.56 4.37
CA LEU A 48 -3.85 16.26 4.09
C LEU A 48 -5.21 16.01 4.75
N ASN A 49 -5.84 17.01 5.36
CA ASN A 49 -7.15 16.87 6.00
C ASN A 49 -8.33 16.61 5.04
N PHE A 50 -8.10 16.68 3.73
CA PHE A 50 -9.08 16.37 2.67
C PHE A 50 -9.12 14.87 2.31
N VAL A 51 -8.19 14.05 2.83
CA VAL A 51 -8.18 12.60 2.57
C VAL A 51 -8.57 11.79 3.79
N ASN A 52 -9.25 10.68 3.53
CA ASN A 52 -9.43 9.58 4.45
C ASN A 52 -8.31 8.55 4.19
N VAL A 53 -7.72 8.05 5.27
CA VAL A 53 -6.64 7.05 5.20
C VAL A 53 -7.21 5.71 5.61
N SER A 54 -7.04 4.72 4.74
CA SER A 54 -7.40 3.33 4.98
C SER A 54 -6.15 2.46 4.85
N TRP A 55 -6.15 1.34 5.55
CA TRP A 55 -5.07 0.36 5.48
C TRP A 55 -5.64 -1.04 5.38
N GLU A 56 -4.92 -1.90 4.68
CA GLU A 56 -5.17 -3.33 4.61
C GLU A 56 -3.86 -4.10 4.76
N LEU A 57 -3.90 -5.17 5.54
CA LEU A 57 -2.85 -6.15 5.67
C LEU A 57 -3.33 -7.43 4.99
N ALA A 58 -2.55 -7.93 4.04
CA ALA A 58 -2.84 -9.14 3.30
C ALA A 58 -1.77 -10.21 3.55
N ASP A 59 -2.20 -11.47 3.57
CA ASP A 59 -1.41 -12.70 3.64
C ASP A 59 -1.62 -13.42 2.31
N ASP A 60 -0.55 -13.55 1.50
CA ASP A 60 -0.60 -14.17 0.16
C ASP A 60 -1.78 -13.67 -0.72
N GLY A 61 -2.01 -12.36 -0.71
CA GLY A 61 -3.10 -11.70 -1.46
C GLY A 61 -4.47 -11.70 -0.78
N LYS A 62 -4.65 -12.43 0.33
CA LYS A 62 -5.89 -12.44 1.12
C LYS A 62 -5.85 -11.40 2.23
N VAL A 63 -6.77 -10.43 2.21
CA VAL A 63 -6.88 -9.42 3.27
C VAL A 63 -7.27 -10.07 4.60
N ILE A 64 -6.37 -10.01 5.57
CA ILE A 64 -6.51 -10.59 6.92
C ILE A 64 -6.94 -9.54 7.94
N GLN A 65 -6.51 -8.29 7.77
CA GLN A 65 -6.92 -7.16 8.61
C GLN A 65 -7.06 -5.91 7.75
N LYS A 66 -8.01 -5.05 8.11
CA LYS A 66 -8.18 -3.74 7.47
C LYS A 66 -8.75 -2.75 8.46
N GLY A 67 -8.56 -1.47 8.20
CA GLY A 67 -9.11 -0.41 9.02
C GLY A 67 -8.95 0.96 8.40
N THR A 68 -9.43 1.95 9.13
CA THR A 68 -9.27 3.37 8.79
C THR A 68 -8.52 4.07 9.91
N LEU A 69 -7.63 4.98 9.56
CA LEU A 69 -6.96 5.82 10.54
C LEU A 69 -7.84 7.05 10.86
N PRO A 70 -7.67 7.66 12.04
CA PRO A 70 -8.29 8.94 12.33
C PRO A 70 -7.85 10.00 11.33
N LYS A 71 -8.65 11.07 11.23
CA LYS A 71 -8.42 12.15 10.28
C LYS A 71 -6.99 12.69 10.37
N LEU A 72 -6.27 12.61 9.24
CA LEU A 72 -4.89 13.06 9.15
C LEU A 72 -4.86 14.57 8.93
N SER A 73 -4.49 15.35 9.94
CA SER A 73 -4.09 16.75 9.75
C SER A 73 -2.57 16.80 9.64
N LEU A 74 -2.08 17.03 8.43
CA LEU A 74 -0.64 17.14 8.13
C LEU A 74 -0.42 18.36 7.23
N PRO A 75 0.21 19.44 7.74
CA PRO A 75 0.47 20.63 6.94
C PRO A 75 1.34 20.35 5.71
N PRO A 76 1.35 21.27 4.73
CA PRO A 76 2.20 21.18 3.54
C PRO A 76 3.68 21.02 3.91
N LYS A 77 4.43 20.23 3.13
CA LYS A 77 5.87 19.95 3.33
C LYS A 77 6.24 19.41 4.73
N LYS A 78 5.28 18.82 5.46
CA LYS A 78 5.53 18.19 6.77
C LYS A 78 5.40 16.68 6.70
N GLU A 79 5.98 16.04 7.70
CA GLU A 79 5.91 14.60 7.92
C GLU A 79 5.36 14.29 9.30
N LYS A 80 4.72 13.14 9.44
CA LYS A 80 4.17 12.65 10.69
C LYS A 80 4.29 11.14 10.78
N GLU A 81 4.79 10.68 11.92
CA GLU A 81 4.81 9.27 12.27
C GLU A 81 3.45 8.83 12.78
N ILE A 82 2.98 7.70 12.27
CA ILE A 82 1.71 7.09 12.64
C ILE A 82 1.95 5.61 12.92
N SER A 83 1.20 5.06 13.87
CA SER A 83 1.15 3.62 14.12
C SER A 83 -0.14 3.08 13.50
N ILE A 84 -0.01 2.08 12.63
CA ILE A 84 -1.13 1.37 12.04
C ILE A 84 -1.63 0.33 13.04
N PRO A 85 -2.89 0.40 13.48
CA PRO A 85 -3.40 -0.40 14.60
C PRO A 85 -3.82 -1.80 14.15
N PHE A 86 -2.94 -2.56 13.50
CA PHE A 86 -3.19 -3.97 13.25
C PHE A 86 -2.89 -4.79 14.52
N LYS A 87 -3.70 -5.81 14.78
CA LYS A 87 -3.51 -6.73 15.90
C LYS A 87 -2.31 -7.64 15.62
N LYS A 88 -1.61 -8.07 16.68
CA LYS A 88 -0.55 -9.09 16.58
C LYS A 88 -1.12 -10.34 15.89
N LEU A 89 -0.47 -10.75 14.81
CA LEU A 89 -0.81 -11.99 14.10
C LEU A 89 -0.06 -13.17 14.67
N LYS A 90 -0.69 -14.35 14.57
CA LYS A 90 0.04 -15.62 14.57
C LYS A 90 0.60 -15.80 13.16
N LEU A 91 1.91 -15.65 13.02
CA LEU A 91 2.58 -15.75 11.73
C LEU A 91 2.48 -17.18 11.20
N GLN A 92 2.04 -17.31 9.95
CA GLN A 92 2.04 -18.59 9.25
C GLN A 92 3.45 -18.84 8.68
N PRO A 93 4.03 -20.04 8.86
CA PRO A 93 5.33 -20.37 8.28
C PRO A 93 5.31 -20.20 6.76
N GLY A 94 6.27 -19.44 6.22
CA GLY A 94 6.42 -19.21 4.77
C GLY A 94 5.43 -18.23 4.13
N ALA A 95 4.52 -17.59 4.90
CA ALA A 95 3.57 -16.64 4.34
C ALA A 95 4.18 -15.24 4.13
N GLU A 96 3.81 -14.59 3.02
CA GLU A 96 4.20 -13.21 2.74
C GLU A 96 3.11 -12.22 3.15
N TYR A 97 3.51 -11.25 3.95
CA TYR A 97 2.60 -10.21 4.45
C TYR A 97 2.82 -8.90 3.71
N TRP A 98 1.72 -8.29 3.29
CA TRP A 98 1.71 -7.04 2.54
C TRP A 98 0.82 -6.02 3.23
N LEU A 99 1.40 -4.89 3.62
CA LEU A 99 0.69 -3.76 4.19
C LEU A 99 0.48 -2.71 3.10
N LYS A 100 -0.77 -2.38 2.82
CA LYS A 100 -1.12 -1.31 1.89
C LYS A 100 -1.85 -0.21 2.61
N VAL A 101 -1.44 1.02 2.33
CA VAL A 101 -2.03 2.26 2.85
C VAL A 101 -2.60 3.03 1.67
N THR A 102 -3.87 3.40 1.76
CA THR A 102 -4.62 4.06 0.70
C THR A 102 -5.20 5.38 1.18
N PHE A 103 -4.98 6.44 0.41
CA PHE A 103 -5.50 7.78 0.65
C PHE A 103 -6.58 8.09 -0.38
N ALA A 104 -7.80 8.34 0.09
CA ALA A 104 -8.95 8.62 -0.75
C ALA A 104 -9.62 9.94 -0.36
N LEU A 105 -10.23 10.63 -1.33
CA LEU A 105 -10.94 11.89 -1.06
C LEU A 105 -12.05 11.70 -0.01
N ALA A 106 -12.04 12.54 1.02
CA ALA A 106 -13.03 12.54 2.09
C ALA A 106 -14.34 13.26 1.72
N LYS A 107 -14.36 14.00 0.59
CA LYS A 107 -15.53 14.66 0.01
C LYS A 107 -15.42 14.71 -1.51
N ASP A 108 -16.53 14.97 -2.19
CA ASP A 108 -16.52 15.28 -3.62
C ASP A 108 -15.65 16.51 -3.92
N SER A 109 -14.94 16.46 -5.03
CA SER A 109 -14.13 17.56 -5.59
C SER A 109 -14.56 17.81 -7.05
N PRO A 110 -14.34 19.00 -7.61
CA PRO A 110 -14.76 19.32 -8.98
C PRO A 110 -14.26 18.35 -10.07
N TRP A 111 -13.18 17.61 -9.78
CA TRP A 111 -12.53 16.67 -10.71
C TRP A 111 -12.72 15.19 -10.34
N ALA A 112 -13.25 14.85 -9.15
CA ALA A 112 -13.48 13.48 -8.72
C ALA A 112 -14.46 13.36 -7.54
N LYS A 113 -15.16 12.23 -7.47
CA LYS A 113 -16.09 11.94 -6.36
C LYS A 113 -15.36 11.49 -5.08
N HIS A 114 -16.06 11.57 -3.97
CA HIS A 114 -15.71 10.96 -2.69
C HIS A 114 -15.25 9.50 -2.88
N GLY A 115 -14.21 9.11 -2.16
CA GLY A 115 -13.61 7.78 -2.28
C GLY A 115 -12.61 7.63 -3.42
N HIS A 116 -12.40 8.66 -4.25
CA HIS A 116 -11.35 8.62 -5.27
C HIS A 116 -9.96 8.51 -4.63
N VAL A 117 -9.21 7.46 -4.99
CA VAL A 117 -7.85 7.22 -4.50
C VAL A 117 -6.88 8.21 -5.13
N VAL A 118 -6.22 9.01 -4.29
CA VAL A 118 -5.23 10.02 -4.71
C VAL A 118 -3.78 9.56 -4.54
N ALA A 119 -3.54 8.66 -3.59
CA ALA A 119 -2.24 8.07 -3.34
C ALA A 119 -2.42 6.70 -2.67
N TRP A 120 -1.49 5.79 -2.90
CA TRP A 120 -1.42 4.52 -2.18
C TRP A 120 0.01 4.00 -2.21
N ASP A 121 0.42 3.36 -1.12
CA ASP A 121 1.71 2.69 -1.04
C ASP A 121 1.51 1.29 -0.45
N GLN A 122 2.31 0.34 -0.92
CA GLN A 122 2.28 -1.05 -0.46
C GLN A 122 3.70 -1.52 -0.11
N PHE A 123 3.84 -2.14 1.05
CA PHE A 123 5.10 -2.61 1.60
C PHE A 123 5.01 -4.08 1.98
N LYS A 124 6.05 -4.84 1.66
CA LYS A 124 6.25 -6.17 2.21
C LYS A 124 6.64 -6.03 3.67
N VAL A 125 5.88 -6.64 4.57
CA VAL A 125 6.18 -6.62 6.01
C VAL A 125 7.11 -7.80 6.31
N PRO A 126 8.35 -7.56 6.75
CA PRO A 126 9.31 -8.61 7.09
C PRO A 126 8.98 -9.15 8.48
N PHE A 127 7.84 -9.82 8.63
CA PHE A 127 7.62 -10.60 9.83
C PHE A 127 8.61 -11.76 9.85
N GLU A 128 9.29 -11.97 10.98
CA GLU A 128 10.06 -13.19 11.24
C GLU A 128 9.08 -14.35 11.41
N ALA A 129 8.50 -14.81 10.29
CA ALA A 129 7.75 -16.05 10.27
C ALA A 129 8.75 -17.19 10.53
N PRO A 130 8.41 -18.18 11.38
CA PRO A 130 9.21 -19.39 11.49
C PRO A 130 9.40 -19.97 10.09
N ALA A 131 10.63 -20.37 9.75
CA ALA A 131 10.92 -20.99 8.47
C ALA A 131 9.91 -22.11 8.21
N ALA A 132 9.29 -22.11 7.01
CA ALA A 132 8.52 -23.27 6.58
C ALA A 132 9.42 -24.50 6.69
N PRO A 133 8.90 -25.66 7.17
CA PRO A 133 9.70 -26.87 7.19
C PRO A 133 10.19 -27.12 5.77
N ALA A 134 11.52 -27.24 5.62
CA ALA A 134 12.13 -27.51 4.33
C ALA A 134 11.43 -28.73 3.71
N VAL A 135 10.87 -28.57 2.52
CA VAL A 135 10.40 -29.71 1.75
C VAL A 135 11.64 -30.54 1.44
N ASP A 136 11.70 -31.72 2.03
CA ASP A 136 12.78 -32.67 1.83
C ASP A 136 12.78 -33.10 0.36
N VAL A 137 13.73 -32.59 -0.42
CA VAL A 137 13.89 -32.88 -1.86
C VAL A 137 14.09 -34.38 -2.11
N ALA A 138 14.42 -35.15 -1.07
CA ALA A 138 14.52 -36.61 -1.11
C ALA A 138 13.17 -37.35 -1.26
N ALA A 139 12.02 -36.66 -1.09
CA ALA A 139 10.69 -37.27 -1.22
C ALA A 139 10.05 -37.12 -2.62
N MET A 140 10.75 -36.53 -3.59
CA MET A 140 10.23 -36.41 -4.96
C MET A 140 10.40 -37.74 -5.71
N PRO A 141 9.33 -38.33 -6.26
CA PRO A 141 9.45 -39.52 -7.09
C PRO A 141 10.28 -39.20 -8.36
N PRO A 142 11.19 -40.09 -8.77
CA PRO A 142 12.07 -39.83 -9.91
C PRO A 142 11.25 -39.71 -11.21
N VAL A 143 11.51 -38.65 -11.96
CA VAL A 143 10.95 -38.44 -13.30
C VAL A 143 11.57 -39.48 -14.24
N LYS A 144 10.75 -40.41 -14.75
CA LYS A 144 11.13 -41.30 -15.84
C LYS A 144 11.02 -40.53 -17.16
N LEU A 145 12.12 -40.48 -17.89
CA LEU A 145 12.15 -40.13 -19.31
C LEU A 145 11.93 -41.43 -20.10
N GLU A 146 10.84 -41.49 -20.87
CA GLU A 146 10.68 -42.42 -22.01
C GLU A 146 11.19 -41.75 -23.29
#